data_AF-A0A5Z0FB47-F1
#
_entry.id   AF-A0A5Z0FB47-F1
#
_cell.length_a   1.000
_cell.length_b   1.000
_cell.length_c   1.000
_cell.angle_alpha   90.00
_cell.angle_beta   90.00
_cell.angle_gamma   90.00
#
_symmetry.space_group_name_H-M   'P 1'
#
loop_
_entity.id
_entity.type
_entity.pdbx_description
1 polymer ?
#
loop_
_entity_poly.entity_id
_entity_poly.type
_entity_poly.pdbx_seq_one_letter_code
_entity_poly.pdbx_strand_id
1 'polypeptide(L)'
;DVLKDLDYEIISFQMQLKEELPKVIEDRSKLIKNWNDTLNYLYDIDCMLSIDSAIAHLSLAMDIPTIVLLHPRFDWRWGKFENPKSYFWPKAKCFIIKEQEETKRNLQKLIKDILN
;
A
#
# COMPACT_ATOMS: atom_id res chain seq x y z
N ASP A 1 -15.87 6.87 -0.63
CA ASP A 1 -14.77 6.11 -1.24
C ASP A 1 -13.49 6.83 -0.83
N VAL A 2 -12.49 6.12 -0.28
CA VAL A 2 -11.36 6.70 0.47
C VAL A 2 -10.55 7.68 -0.38
N LEU A 3 -10.45 7.39 -1.67
CA LEU A 3 -9.60 8.12 -2.61
C LEU A 3 -10.39 9.12 -3.46
N LYS A 4 -11.73 9.17 -3.35
CA LYS A 4 -12.58 9.94 -4.28
C LYS A 4 -12.42 11.45 -4.17
N ASP A 5 -12.03 11.95 -3.00
CA ASP A 5 -11.82 13.38 -2.74
C ASP A 5 -10.32 13.77 -2.74
N LEU A 6 -9.48 12.89 -3.27
CA LEU A 6 -8.04 13.09 -3.35
C LEU A 6 -7.63 13.26 -4.82
N ASP A 7 -6.82 14.28 -5.10
CA ASP A 7 -6.28 14.55 -6.43
C ASP A 7 -4.97 13.76 -6.62
N TYR A 8 -5.08 12.43 -6.64
CA TYR A 8 -3.95 11.51 -6.83
C TYR A 8 -4.20 10.58 -8.00
N GLU A 9 -3.15 10.29 -8.77
CA GLU A 9 -3.14 9.20 -9.73
C GLU A 9 -3.10 7.86 -8.99
N ILE A 10 -3.99 6.94 -9.37
CA ILE A 10 -4.08 5.62 -8.74
C ILE A 10 -3.51 4.59 -9.70
N ILE A 11 -2.47 3.90 -9.24
CA ILE A 11 -1.74 2.91 -10.01
C ILE A 11 -1.88 1.54 -9.33
N SER A 12 -2.37 0.55 -10.06
CA SER A 12 -2.50 -0.83 -9.60
C SER A 12 -1.33 -1.69 -10.06
N PHE A 13 -0.70 -2.35 -9.08
CA PHE A 13 0.29 -3.41 -9.28
C PHE A 13 -0.30 -4.81 -9.05
N GLN A 14 -1.62 -4.93 -8.88
CA GLN A 14 -2.26 -6.21 -8.57
C GLN A 14 -2.18 -7.16 -9.76
N MET A 15 -1.45 -8.25 -9.59
CA MET A 15 -1.29 -9.28 -10.63
C MET A 15 -2.53 -10.17 -10.74
N GLN A 16 -2.81 -10.66 -11.95
CA GLN A 16 -3.83 -11.68 -12.23
C GLN A 16 -5.27 -11.27 -11.86
N LEU A 17 -5.60 -9.99 -12.06
CA LEU A 17 -6.97 -9.52 -11.96
C LEU A 17 -7.88 -10.30 -12.92
N LYS A 18 -9.02 -10.76 -12.40
CA LYS A 18 -10.08 -11.41 -13.18
C LYS A 18 -11.12 -10.41 -13.70
N GLU A 19 -11.20 -9.24 -13.08
CA GLU A 19 -12.15 -8.17 -13.36
C GLU A 19 -11.41 -6.95 -13.91
N GLU A 20 -12.08 -6.16 -14.76
CA GLU A 20 -11.52 -4.90 -15.25
C GLU A 20 -11.53 -3.84 -14.15
N LEU A 21 -10.40 -3.14 -14.00
CA LEU A 21 -10.32 -1.99 -13.10
C LEU A 21 -11.11 -0.80 -13.66
N PRO A 22 -11.60 0.11 -12.79
CA PRO A 22 -12.09 1.40 -13.21
C PRO A 22 -11.10 2.12 -14.14
N LYS A 23 -11.58 2.76 -15.20
CA LYS A 23 -10.74 3.44 -16.21
C LYS A 23 -9.82 4.53 -15.66
N VAL A 24 -10.11 5.02 -14.46
CA VAL A 24 -9.32 6.04 -13.75
C VAL A 24 -8.08 5.45 -13.06
N ILE A 25 -7.96 4.12 -13.00
CA ILE A 25 -6.82 3.42 -12.39
C ILE A 25 -5.90 2.91 -13.49
N GLU A 26 -4.63 3.29 -13.45
CA GLU A 26 -3.61 2.72 -14.32
C GLU A 26 -3.31 1.27 -13.89
N ASP A 27 -3.38 0.32 -14.81
CA ASP A 27 -3.07 -1.09 -14.54
C ASP A 27 -1.66 -1.45 -15.04
N ARG A 28 -0.66 -1.35 -14.16
CA ARG A 28 0.73 -1.70 -14.48
C ARG A 28 1.02 -3.19 -14.44
N SER A 29 0.09 -3.99 -13.92
CA SER A 29 0.26 -5.46 -13.88
C SER A 29 0.49 -6.06 -15.27
N LYS A 30 -0.07 -5.42 -16.31
CA LYS A 30 0.08 -5.82 -17.72
C LYS A 30 1.49 -5.60 -18.26
N LEU A 31 2.27 -4.74 -17.62
CA LEU A 31 3.63 -4.38 -18.03
C LEU A 31 4.71 -5.18 -17.27
N ILE A 32 4.32 -5.88 -16.20
CA ILE A 32 5.22 -6.60 -15.29
C ILE A 32 5.29 -8.08 -15.67
N LYS A 33 6.49 -8.56 -16.01
CA LYS A 33 6.74 -9.99 -16.28
C LYS A 33 7.61 -10.64 -15.21
N ASN A 34 8.41 -9.84 -14.51
CA ASN A 34 9.34 -10.30 -13.48
C ASN A 34 9.57 -9.21 -12.42
N TRP A 35 10.35 -9.53 -11.39
CA TRP A 35 10.62 -8.60 -10.28
C TRP A 35 11.45 -7.36 -10.67
N ASN A 36 12.29 -7.46 -11.70
CA ASN A 36 13.03 -6.31 -12.21
C ASN A 36 12.08 -5.30 -12.87
N ASP A 37 11.04 -5.77 -13.56
CA ASP A 37 9.99 -4.89 -14.07
C ASP A 37 9.24 -4.20 -12.91
N THR A 38 8.85 -4.96 -11.88
CA THR A 38 8.21 -4.38 -10.68
C THR A 38 9.08 -3.28 -10.06
N LEU A 39 10.38 -3.54 -9.86
CA LEU A 39 11.33 -2.56 -9.34
C LEU A 39 11.36 -1.29 -10.21
N ASN A 40 11.44 -1.45 -11.54
CA ASN A 40 11.49 -0.32 -12.47
C ASN A 40 10.21 0.51 -12.45
N TYR A 41 9.06 -0.14 -12.37
CA TYR A 41 7.77 0.56 -12.33
C TYR A 41 7.43 1.14 -10.96
N LEU A 42 8.24 0.90 -9.92
CA LEU A 42 8.08 1.52 -8.60
C LEU A 42 8.79 2.88 -8.48
N TYR A 43 9.66 3.26 -9.43
CA TYR A 43 10.51 4.46 -9.30
C TYR A 43 9.77 5.80 -9.26
N ASP A 44 8.58 5.87 -9.85
CA ASP A 44 7.72 7.06 -9.90
C ASP A 44 6.55 6.98 -8.90
N ILE A 45 6.60 6.04 -7.95
CA ILE A 45 5.56 5.89 -6.93
C ILE A 45 5.91 6.69 -5.69
N ASP A 46 5.08 7.68 -5.38
CA ASP A 46 5.25 8.54 -4.20
C ASP A 46 4.82 7.87 -2.88
N CYS A 47 3.83 6.98 -2.95
CA CYS A 47 3.33 6.23 -1.80
C CYS A 47 2.74 4.88 -2.23
N MET A 48 3.14 3.81 -1.55
CA MET A 48 2.60 2.47 -1.75
C MET A 48 1.53 2.15 -0.70
N LEU A 49 0.39 1.64 -1.13
CA LEU A 49 -0.62 1.03 -0.27
C LEU A 49 -0.72 -0.46 -0.61
N SER A 50 -0.43 -1.32 0.36
CA SER A 50 -0.43 -2.77 0.14
C SER A 50 -0.86 -3.53 1.38
N ILE A 51 -1.37 -4.75 1.20
CA ILE A 51 -1.49 -5.74 2.28
C ILE A 51 -0.10 -6.33 2.59
N ASP A 52 -0.01 -7.24 3.56
CA ASP A 52 1.21 -8.03 3.80
C ASP A 52 1.51 -8.94 2.60
N SER A 53 2.21 -8.40 1.62
CA SER A 53 2.60 -9.05 0.38
C SER A 53 4.00 -8.63 -0.05
N ALA A 54 4.57 -9.34 -1.02
CA ALA A 54 5.95 -9.11 -1.46
C ALA A 54 6.23 -7.68 -1.96
N ILE A 55 5.25 -7.01 -2.59
CA ILE A 55 5.44 -5.62 -3.06
C ILE A 55 5.56 -4.60 -1.92
N ALA A 56 4.95 -4.87 -0.76
CA ALA A 56 5.10 -4.03 0.43
C ALA A 56 6.57 -4.02 0.88
N HIS A 57 7.18 -5.20 0.96
CA HIS A 57 8.59 -5.35 1.32
C HIS A 57 9.52 -4.71 0.29
N LEU A 58 9.25 -4.89 -1.01
CA LEU A 58 10.05 -4.28 -2.07
C LEU A 58 9.99 -2.75 -2.01
N SER A 59 8.79 -2.18 -1.85
CA SER A 59 8.60 -0.72 -1.76
C SER A 59 9.31 -0.14 -0.54
N LEU A 60 9.25 -0.84 0.60
CA LEU A 60 9.98 -0.46 1.81
C LEU A 60 11.51 -0.54 1.64
N ALA A 61 12.01 -1.53 0.90
CA ALA A 61 13.43 -1.64 0.59
C ALA A 61 13.92 -0.53 -0.36
N MET A 62 13.03 0.01 -1.19
CA MET A 62 13.28 1.17 -2.06
C MET A 62 13.09 2.52 -1.35
N ASP A 63 12.83 2.52 -0.04
CA ASP A 63 12.52 3.72 0.74
C ASP A 63 11.27 4.49 0.29
N ILE A 64 10.36 3.84 -0.44
CA ILE A 64 9.06 4.40 -0.82
C ILE A 64 8.15 4.41 0.43
N PRO A 65 7.51 5.53 0.78
CA PRO A 65 6.51 5.58 1.84
C PRO A 65 5.46 4.49 1.64
N THR A 66 5.38 3.54 2.56
CA THR A 66 4.53 2.35 2.39
C THR A 66 3.58 2.20 3.58
N ILE A 67 2.29 2.27 3.29
CA ILE A 67 1.21 1.92 4.21
C ILE A 67 0.89 0.44 4.05
N VAL A 68 1.06 -0.32 5.12
CA VAL A 68 0.75 -1.75 5.14
C VAL A 68 -0.58 -1.96 5.84
N LEU A 69 -1.57 -2.38 5.08
CA LEU A 69 -2.92 -2.69 5.54
C LEU A 69 -2.91 -4.04 6.24
N LEU A 70 -3.12 -4.02 7.56
CA LEU A 70 -3.04 -5.17 8.43
C LEU A 70 -4.41 -5.56 8.97
N HIS A 71 -4.70 -6.85 8.95
CA HIS A 71 -5.80 -7.43 9.70
C HIS A 71 -5.53 -7.32 11.22
N PRO A 72 -6.53 -7.22 12.11
CA PRO A 72 -6.31 -7.12 13.57
C PRO A 72 -5.41 -8.21 14.16
N ARG A 73 -5.43 -9.40 13.57
CA ARG A 73 -4.47 -10.47 13.84
C ARG A 73 -3.48 -10.56 12.69
N PHE A 74 -2.47 -9.70 12.71
CA PHE A 74 -1.40 -9.67 11.71
C PHE A 74 -0.17 -10.51 12.13
N ASP A 75 0.74 -10.72 11.19
CA ASP A 75 1.96 -11.48 11.43
C ASP A 75 2.97 -10.72 12.32
N TRP A 76 3.66 -11.45 13.19
CA TRP A 76 4.62 -10.90 14.17
C TRP A 76 5.72 -10.01 13.55
N ARG A 77 6.03 -10.17 12.25
CA ARG A 77 6.99 -9.32 11.53
C ARG A 77 6.59 -7.84 11.55
N TRP A 78 5.31 -7.54 11.73
CA TRP A 78 4.79 -6.18 11.82
C TRP A 78 4.71 -5.62 13.26
N GLY A 79 5.28 -6.36 14.22
CA GLY A 79 5.39 -5.94 15.61
C GLY A 79 4.34 -6.59 16.51
N LYS A 80 4.07 -5.94 17.64
CA LYS A 80 3.07 -6.40 18.62
C LYS A 80 1.70 -5.85 18.24
N PHE A 81 0.63 -6.58 18.52
CA PHE A 81 -0.75 -6.12 18.26
C PHE A 81 -1.06 -4.75 18.89
N GLU A 82 -0.60 -4.55 20.13
CA GLU A 82 -0.82 -3.31 20.89
C GLU A 82 -0.04 -2.12 20.33
N ASN A 83 1.05 -2.39 19.61
CA ASN A 83 1.95 -1.38 19.05
C ASN A 83 2.61 -1.92 17.77
N PRO A 84 1.92 -1.83 16.63
CA PRO A 84 2.39 -2.38 15.36
C PRO A 84 3.57 -1.57 14.84
N LYS A 85 4.78 -2.03 15.17
CA LYS A 85 6.05 -1.47 14.69
C LYS A 85 6.95 -2.61 14.26
N SER A 86 7.19 -2.71 12.95
CA SER A 86 8.06 -3.74 12.41
C SER A 86 9.51 -3.51 12.82
N TYR A 87 10.17 -4.57 13.31
CA TYR A 87 11.62 -4.55 13.51
C TYR A 87 12.38 -4.54 12.19
N PHE A 88 11.87 -5.26 11.19
CA PHE A 88 12.48 -5.39 9.86
C PHE A 88 12.27 -4.14 9.00
N TRP A 89 11.12 -3.47 9.18
CA TRP A 89 10.73 -2.31 8.38
C TRP A 89 10.38 -1.11 9.27
N PRO A 90 11.38 -0.42 9.87
CA PRO A 90 11.12 0.70 10.78
C PRO A 90 10.35 1.87 10.14
N LYS A 91 10.43 2.02 8.81
CA LYS A 91 9.74 3.05 8.04
C LYS A 91 8.31 2.68 7.63
N ALA A 92 7.88 1.43 7.83
CA ALA A 92 6.53 1.00 7.48
C ALA A 92 5.46 1.71 8.31
N LYS A 93 4.39 2.14 7.64
CA LYS A 93 3.19 2.68 8.28
C LYS A 93 2.19 1.54 8.42
N CYS A 94 2.27 0.80 9.52
CA CYS A 94 1.31 -0.26 9.83
C CYS A 94 -0.07 0.34 10.11
N PHE A 95 -1.07 0.00 9.30
CA PHE A 95 -2.44 0.46 9.43
C PHE A 95 -3.37 -0.72 9.70
N ILE A 96 -3.86 -0.83 10.94
CA ILE A 96 -4.77 -1.91 11.33
C ILE A 96 -6.19 -1.57 10.88
N ILE A 97 -6.78 -2.42 10.05
CA ILE A 97 -8.17 -2.30 9.60
C ILE A 97 -9.11 -2.65 10.77
N LYS A 98 -10.03 -1.74 11.08
CA LYS A 98 -11.06 -1.89 12.14
C LYS A 98 -12.45 -1.74 11.52
N GLU A 99 -13.35 -0.99 12.18
CA GLU A 99 -14.67 -0.65 11.63
C GLU A 99 -14.54 0.18 10.34
N GLN A 100 -15.48 0.00 9.43
CA GLN A 100 -15.36 0.43 8.04
C GLN A 100 -15.24 1.97 7.90
N GLU A 101 -16.08 2.75 8.59
CA GLU A 101 -16.07 4.21 8.45
C GLU A 101 -14.87 4.88 9.13
N GLU A 102 -14.48 4.39 10.32
CA GLU A 102 -13.27 4.85 11.00
C GLU A 102 -12.02 4.55 10.15
N THR A 103 -11.95 3.35 9.58
CA THR A 103 -10.85 2.92 8.70
C THR A 103 -10.71 3.87 7.51
N LYS A 104 -11.81 4.17 6.80
CA LYS A 104 -11.77 5.06 5.62
C LYS A 104 -11.23 6.45 5.98
N ARG A 105 -11.76 7.06 7.05
CA ARG A 105 -11.35 8.40 7.49
C ARG A 105 -9.89 8.45 7.91
N ASN A 106 -9.46 7.49 8.72
CA ASN A 106 -8.09 7.46 9.25
C ASN A 106 -7.08 7.14 8.15
N LEU A 107 -7.43 6.27 7.20
CA LEU A 107 -6.58 5.97 6.05
C LEU A 107 -6.45 7.19 5.14
N GLN A 108 -7.55 7.87 4.83
CA GLN A 108 -7.52 9.09 4.02
C GLN A 108 -6.64 10.18 4.66
N LYS A 109 -6.75 10.35 5.98
CA LYS A 109 -5.87 11.27 6.73
C LYS A 109 -4.40 10.86 6.61
N LEU A 110 -4.08 9.59 6.83
CA LEU A 110 -2.71 9.10 6.76
C LEU A 110 -2.09 9.29 5.37
N ILE A 111 -2.85 9.06 4.30
CA ILE A 111 -2.40 9.29 2.93
C ILE A 111 -2.08 10.78 2.72
N LYS A 112 -2.98 11.68 3.18
CA LYS A 112 -2.75 13.12 3.12
C LYS A 112 -1.52 13.55 3.91
N ASP A 113 -1.28 12.97 5.08
CA ASP A 113 -0.11 13.29 5.93
C ASP A 113 1.22 12.81 5.31
N ILE A 114 1.18 11.87 4.36
CA ILE A 114 2.37 11.36 3.65
C ILE A 114 2.64 12.17 2.38
N LEU A 115 1.59 12.55 1.66
CA LEU A 115 1.68 13.16 0.33
C LEU A 115 1.56 14.69 0.31
N ASN A 116 1.19 15.35 1.42
CA ASN A 116 1.18 16.82 1.56
C ASN A 116 2.23 17.27 2.59
#